data_AF-A0A4Q6ABF5-F1
#
_entry.id   AF-A0A4Q6ABF5-F1
#
_cell.length_a   1.000
_cell.length_b   1.000
_cell.length_c   1.000
_cell.angle_alpha   90.00
_cell.angle_beta   90.00
_cell.angle_gamma   90.00
#
_symmetry.space_group_name_H-M   'P 1'
#
loop_
_entity.id
_entity.type
_entity.pdbx_description
1 polymer ?
#
loop_
_entity_poly.entity_id
_entity_poly.type
_entity_poly.pdbx_seq_one_letter_code
_entity_poly.pdbx_strand_id
1 'polypeptide(L)'
;MRKLLLLLATTFSLVASAQQDVKVKKRDRKRDIEMVTTEGTMVLRLSDSTPEHRDNFIRLVKSHYLDSMLFHRVIKGFMIQSGDTTSIRAAAGVPLGNGGPGYTLPAEMLPSLFHKKGALAAARQGDNVNPERRSSGSQFYIVQGRTFTDAQMDSIEVTRLQGRKIP
;
A
#
# COMPACT_ATOMS: atom_id res chain seq x y z
N MET A 1 -46.68 -27.39 -34.75
CA MET A 1 -45.46 -27.89 -34.09
C MET A 1 -44.22 -27.43 -34.86
N ARG A 2 -43.56 -26.35 -34.44
CA ARG A 2 -42.15 -26.05 -34.79
C ARG A 2 -41.62 -25.18 -33.65
N LYS A 3 -40.79 -25.78 -32.80
CA LYS A 3 -40.28 -25.16 -31.57
C LYS A 3 -39.19 -24.14 -31.92
N LEU A 4 -39.38 -22.95 -31.37
CA LEU A 4 -38.44 -21.87 -31.20
C LEU A 4 -37.24 -22.33 -30.35
N LEU A 5 -36.02 -22.15 -30.84
CA LEU A 5 -34.81 -22.16 -30.01
C LEU A 5 -33.81 -21.15 -30.58
N LEU A 6 -33.99 -19.88 -30.20
CA LEU A 6 -32.93 -18.89 -30.29
C LEU A 6 -31.96 -19.15 -29.14
N LEU A 7 -30.82 -19.77 -29.44
CA LEU A 7 -29.68 -19.82 -28.54
C LEU A 7 -29.09 -18.41 -28.43
N LEU A 8 -29.46 -17.70 -27.37
CA LEU A 8 -28.74 -16.49 -26.94
C LEU A 8 -27.37 -16.94 -26.42
N ALA A 9 -26.35 -16.87 -27.27
CA ALA A 9 -24.96 -16.99 -26.84
C ALA A 9 -24.60 -15.73 -26.05
N THR A 10 -24.86 -15.72 -24.74
CA THR A 10 -24.29 -14.73 -23.83
C THR A 10 -22.80 -15.00 -23.71
N THR A 11 -22.01 -14.39 -24.59
CA THR A 11 -20.56 -14.31 -24.45
C THR A 11 -20.27 -13.58 -23.14
N PHE A 12 -19.87 -14.33 -22.12
CA PHE A 12 -19.31 -13.77 -20.90
C PHE A 12 -17.94 -13.20 -21.27
N SER A 13 -17.90 -11.92 -21.66
CA SER A 13 -16.65 -11.23 -21.93
C SER A 13 -15.83 -11.22 -20.64
N LEU A 14 -14.75 -12.01 -20.63
CA LEU A 14 -13.64 -11.86 -19.70
C LEU A 14 -13.14 -10.42 -19.83
N VAL A 15 -13.60 -9.54 -18.94
CA VAL A 15 -12.94 -8.26 -18.72
C VAL A 15 -11.63 -8.60 -18.00
N ALA A 16 -10.63 -9.00 -18.78
CA ALA A 16 -9.26 -8.78 -18.40
C ALA A 16 -9.17 -7.29 -18.13
N SER A 17 -9.07 -6.90 -16.86
CA SER A 17 -8.79 -5.53 -16.45
C SER A 17 -7.39 -5.20 -16.96
N ALA A 18 -7.30 -4.85 -18.24
CA ALA A 18 -6.16 -4.21 -18.84
C ALA A 18 -5.96 -2.94 -18.03
N GLN A 19 -4.98 -2.98 -17.14
CA GLN A 19 -4.53 -1.86 -16.34
C GLN A 19 -4.37 -0.69 -17.31
N GLN A 20 -5.25 0.31 -17.21
CA GLN A 20 -5.17 1.45 -18.11
C GLN A 20 -3.74 2.01 -18.04
N ASP A 21 -3.17 2.37 -19.19
CA ASP A 21 -1.85 2.99 -19.31
C ASP A 21 -1.84 4.40 -18.69
N VAL A 22 -1.98 4.45 -17.38
CA VAL A 22 -2.01 5.68 -16.61
C VAL A 22 -0.59 6.19 -16.48
N LYS A 23 -0.24 7.13 -17.36
CA LYS A 23 1.04 7.83 -17.30
C LYS A 23 1.07 8.83 -16.13
N VAL A 24 2.12 8.74 -15.32
CA VAL A 24 2.43 9.70 -14.25
C VAL A 24 3.09 10.93 -14.88
N LYS A 25 2.51 12.12 -14.66
CA LYS A 25 3.02 13.39 -15.16
C LYS A 25 3.83 14.10 -14.08
N LYS A 26 4.79 14.96 -14.46
CA LYS A 26 5.60 15.75 -13.51
C LYS A 26 4.77 16.54 -12.50
N ARG A 27 3.61 17.06 -12.92
CA ARG A 27 2.67 17.79 -12.04
C ARG A 27 2.02 16.92 -10.98
N ASP A 28 1.88 15.61 -11.22
CA ASP A 28 1.23 14.69 -10.30
C ASP A 28 2.09 14.48 -9.04
N ARG A 29 3.42 14.56 -9.20
CA ARG A 29 4.41 14.41 -8.11
C ARG A 29 4.35 15.54 -7.06
N LYS A 30 3.75 16.68 -7.40
CA LYS A 30 3.63 17.84 -6.52
C LYS A 30 2.28 17.92 -5.79
N ARG A 31 1.35 17.02 -6.11
CA ARG A 31 0.00 17.01 -5.53
C ARG A 31 -0.02 16.15 -4.29
N ASP A 32 -0.76 16.63 -3.29
CA ASP A 32 -1.19 15.79 -2.19
C ASP A 32 -2.32 14.87 -2.65
N ILE A 33 -2.44 13.73 -1.97
CA ILE A 33 -3.46 12.72 -2.22
C ILE A 33 -4.43 12.73 -1.04
N GLU A 34 -5.71 12.92 -1.33
CA GLU A 34 -6.77 12.73 -0.34
C GLU A 34 -7.13 11.25 -0.28
N MET A 35 -7.01 10.68 0.92
CA MET A 35 -7.48 9.33 1.24
C MET A 35 -8.78 9.47 2.04
N VAL A 36 -9.90 9.31 1.34
CA VAL A 36 -11.24 9.38 1.93
C VAL A 36 -11.62 7.99 2.45
N THR A 37 -12.02 7.93 3.72
CA THR A 37 -12.46 6.70 4.38
C THR A 37 -13.82 6.92 5.05
N THR A 38 -14.46 5.84 5.50
CA THR A 38 -15.69 5.92 6.31
C THR A 38 -15.46 6.63 7.66
N GLU A 39 -14.22 6.68 8.13
CA GLU A 39 -13.82 7.27 9.41
C GLU A 39 -13.24 8.68 9.27
N GLY A 40 -13.28 9.26 8.06
CA GLY A 40 -12.75 10.59 7.76
C GLY A 40 -11.68 10.59 6.67
N THR A 41 -11.13 11.79 6.41
CA THR A 41 -10.19 12.02 5.32
C THR A 41 -8.78 12.28 5.86
N MET A 42 -7.78 11.64 5.23
CA MET A 42 -6.37 11.91 5.46
C MET A 42 -5.74 12.52 4.21
N VAL A 43 -4.78 13.43 4.39
CA VAL A 43 -4.01 14.01 3.29
C VAL A 43 -2.59 13.44 3.29
N LEU A 44 -2.17 12.88 2.16
CA LEU A 44 -0.89 12.20 2.01
C LEU A 44 0.03 12.99 1.09
N ARG A 45 1.24 13.29 1.59
CA ARG A 45 2.37 13.79 0.79
C ARG A 45 3.32 12.65 0.51
N LEU A 46 3.56 12.36 -0.76
CA LEU A 46 4.53 11.35 -1.17
C LEU A 46 5.95 11.94 -1.23
N SER A 47 6.94 11.15 -0.83
CA SER A 47 8.35 11.56 -0.85
C SER A 47 8.96 11.44 -2.24
N ASP A 48 9.74 12.45 -2.65
CA ASP A 48 10.54 12.40 -3.87
C ASP A 48 11.79 11.53 -3.72
N SER A 49 12.17 11.14 -2.50
CA SER A 49 13.33 10.28 -2.22
C SER A 49 13.07 8.80 -2.49
N THR A 50 11.82 8.41 -2.79
CA THR A 50 11.41 7.05 -3.16
C THR A 50 10.63 7.09 -4.48
N PRO A 51 11.29 7.43 -5.61
CA PRO A 51 10.62 7.71 -6.88
C PRO A 51 9.82 6.53 -7.43
N GLU A 52 10.31 5.28 -7.31
CA GLU A 52 9.59 4.11 -7.83
C GLU A 52 8.30 3.87 -7.04
N HIS A 53 8.35 3.98 -5.71
CA HIS A 53 7.15 3.88 -4.87
C HIS A 53 6.19 5.05 -5.08
N ARG A 54 6.70 6.29 -5.19
CA ARG A 54 5.89 7.48 -5.43
C ARG A 54 5.12 7.35 -6.73
N ASP A 55 5.82 7.08 -7.83
CA ASP A 55 5.20 7.01 -9.15
C ASP A 55 4.25 5.81 -9.25
N ASN A 56 4.58 4.68 -8.61
CA ASN A 56 3.66 3.56 -8.50
C ASN A 56 2.38 3.91 -7.73
N PHE A 57 2.48 4.53 -6.54
CA PHE A 57 1.31 4.88 -5.74
C PHE A 57 0.42 5.89 -6.47
N ILE A 58 1.00 6.89 -7.15
CA ILE A 58 0.25 7.82 -8.01
C ILE A 58 -0.50 7.08 -9.10
N ARG A 59 0.14 6.10 -9.76
CA ARG A 59 -0.51 5.29 -10.80
C ARG A 59 -1.70 4.52 -10.25
N LEU A 60 -1.56 3.86 -9.09
CA LEU A 60 -2.66 3.13 -8.44
C LEU A 60 -3.83 4.05 -8.08
N VAL A 61 -3.55 5.24 -7.54
CA VAL A 61 -4.59 6.23 -7.21
C VAL A 61 -5.31 6.71 -8.46
N LYS A 62 -4.56 7.09 -9.50
CA LYS A 62 -5.15 7.60 -10.75
C LYS A 62 -5.92 6.54 -11.53
N SER A 63 -5.63 5.26 -11.33
CA SER A 63 -6.38 4.15 -11.92
C SER A 63 -7.52 3.65 -11.03
N HIS A 64 -7.86 4.37 -9.93
CA HIS A 64 -8.89 3.96 -8.97
C HIS A 64 -8.65 2.57 -8.36
N TYR A 65 -7.40 2.10 -8.36
CA TYR A 65 -7.05 0.75 -7.93
C TYR A 65 -7.25 0.55 -6.43
N LEU A 66 -7.07 1.62 -5.64
CA LEU A 66 -7.16 1.57 -4.17
C LEU A 66 -8.58 1.80 -3.63
N ASP A 67 -9.56 2.00 -4.52
CA ASP A 67 -10.91 2.37 -4.13
C ASP A 67 -11.62 1.21 -3.42
N SER A 68 -12.40 1.53 -2.39
CA SER A 68 -13.23 0.59 -1.62
C SER A 68 -12.47 -0.57 -0.94
N MET A 69 -11.16 -0.43 -0.71
CA MET A 69 -10.38 -1.39 0.06
C MET A 69 -10.52 -1.19 1.58
N LEU A 70 -10.41 -2.28 2.33
CA LEU A 70 -10.40 -2.22 3.80
C LEU A 70 -9.00 -1.89 4.33
N PHE A 71 -8.96 -1.26 5.50
CA PHE A 71 -7.82 -1.40 6.40
C PHE A 71 -7.91 -2.76 7.09
N HIS A 72 -7.42 -3.79 6.41
CA HIS A 72 -7.60 -5.19 6.81
C HIS A 72 -6.74 -5.61 8.01
N ARG A 73 -5.76 -4.79 8.42
CA ARG A 73 -4.91 -5.07 9.58
C ARG A 73 -4.62 -3.79 10.36
N VAL A 74 -5.13 -3.73 11.59
CA VAL A 74 -5.03 -2.57 12.50
C VAL A 74 -4.42 -3.06 13.81
N ILE A 75 -3.24 -2.55 14.17
CA ILE A 75 -2.55 -2.94 15.41
C ILE A 75 -2.22 -1.68 16.21
N LYS A 76 -2.87 -1.56 17.38
CA LYS A 76 -2.70 -0.42 18.29
C LYS A 76 -1.23 -0.27 18.72
N GLY A 77 -0.69 0.94 18.59
CA GLY A 77 0.70 1.27 18.92
C GLY A 77 1.72 0.87 17.85
N PHE A 78 1.25 0.38 16.69
CA PHE A 78 2.11 -0.08 15.62
C PHE A 78 1.74 0.57 14.28
N MET A 79 0.72 0.06 13.58
CA MET A 79 0.32 0.58 12.26
C MET A 79 -1.10 0.16 11.87
N ILE A 80 -1.60 0.79 10.80
CA ILE A 80 -2.77 0.36 10.04
C ILE A 80 -2.34 0.03 8.61
N GLN A 81 -2.81 -1.07 8.04
CA GLN A 81 -2.38 -1.58 6.73
C GLN A 81 -3.57 -1.81 5.79
N SER A 82 -3.39 -1.44 4.53
CA SER A 82 -4.37 -1.56 3.44
C SER A 82 -3.68 -1.88 2.10
N GLY A 83 -4.40 -1.78 0.99
CA GLY A 83 -3.89 -2.01 -0.37
C GLY A 83 -4.00 -3.46 -0.87
N ASP A 84 -4.79 -4.29 -0.19
CA ASP A 84 -5.10 -5.66 -0.62
C ASP A 84 -6.41 -5.68 -1.44
N THR A 85 -6.34 -6.08 -2.71
CA THR A 85 -7.49 -6.19 -3.63
C THR A 85 -8.53 -7.22 -3.21
N THR A 86 -8.12 -8.26 -2.49
CA THR A 86 -9.04 -9.28 -1.98
C THR A 86 -9.93 -8.74 -0.84
N SER A 87 -9.60 -7.56 -0.29
CA SER A 87 -10.35 -6.96 0.82
C SER A 87 -11.68 -6.32 0.43
N ILE A 88 -11.88 -5.92 -0.83
CA ILE A 88 -13.01 -5.07 -1.27
C ILE A 88 -14.39 -5.67 -0.94
N ARG A 89 -14.50 -7.01 -0.95
CA ARG A 89 -15.74 -7.75 -0.65
C ARG A 89 -15.49 -8.91 0.32
N ALA A 90 -14.44 -8.81 1.12
CA ALA A 90 -14.10 -9.88 2.04
C ALA A 90 -15.19 -10.03 3.10
N ALA A 91 -15.65 -11.27 3.30
CA ALA A 91 -16.51 -11.59 4.44
C ALA A 91 -15.71 -11.51 5.74
N ALA A 92 -16.41 -11.28 6.86
CA ALA A 92 -15.78 -11.27 8.17
C ALA A 92 -15.07 -12.62 8.45
N GLY A 93 -13.84 -12.55 8.96
CA GLY A 93 -13.03 -13.73 9.27
C GLY A 93 -12.20 -14.30 8.12
N VAL A 94 -12.33 -13.78 6.90
CA VAL A 94 -11.47 -14.18 5.78
C VAL A 94 -10.04 -13.64 5.99
N PRO A 95 -8.99 -14.47 5.90
CA PRO A 95 -7.62 -14.00 5.99
C PRO A 95 -7.26 -13.13 4.77
N LEU A 96 -6.70 -11.95 5.04
CA LEU A 96 -6.25 -10.98 4.05
C LEU A 96 -4.75 -10.71 4.22
N GLY A 97 -4.14 -10.05 3.24
CA GLY A 97 -2.73 -9.67 3.20
C GLY A 97 -1.95 -10.30 2.05
N ASN A 98 -2.59 -11.09 1.18
CA ASN A 98 -1.94 -11.80 0.07
C ASN A 98 -2.30 -11.24 -1.31
N GLY A 99 -3.28 -10.34 -1.42
CA GLY A 99 -3.63 -9.73 -2.69
C GLY A 99 -2.65 -8.62 -3.12
N GLY A 100 -2.75 -8.25 -4.40
CA GLY A 100 -1.91 -7.23 -5.03
C GLY A 100 -1.99 -7.30 -6.55
N PRO A 101 -1.26 -6.43 -7.26
CA PRO A 101 -1.37 -6.27 -8.71
C PRO A 101 -0.52 -7.27 -9.51
N GLY A 102 0.01 -8.32 -8.86
CA GLY A 102 0.86 -9.32 -9.50
C GLY A 102 2.32 -8.91 -9.71
N TYR A 103 2.75 -7.76 -9.19
CA TYR A 103 4.14 -7.31 -9.23
C TYR A 103 4.62 -6.76 -7.88
N THR A 104 5.93 -6.62 -7.75
CA THR A 104 6.63 -6.04 -6.59
C THR A 104 7.56 -4.92 -7.03
N LEU A 105 7.91 -4.02 -6.11
CA LEU A 105 8.83 -2.91 -6.36
C LEU A 105 10.22 -3.20 -5.76
N PRO A 106 11.31 -2.70 -6.38
CA PRO A 106 12.64 -2.77 -5.76
C PRO A 106 12.67 -1.98 -4.44
N ALA A 107 13.58 -2.34 -3.54
CA ALA A 107 13.72 -1.67 -2.26
C ALA A 107 14.28 -0.24 -2.42
N GLU A 108 13.59 0.76 -1.87
CA GLU A 108 14.05 2.16 -1.78
C GLU A 108 14.18 2.57 -0.31
N MET A 109 15.20 2.02 0.37
CA MET A 109 15.42 2.24 1.80
C MET A 109 16.56 3.21 2.02
N LEU A 110 16.27 4.37 2.59
CA LEU A 110 17.26 5.40 2.91
C LEU A 110 17.37 5.57 4.43
N PRO A 111 18.57 5.70 5.01
CA PRO A 111 18.73 5.92 6.45
C PRO A 111 17.99 7.15 6.98
N SER A 112 17.85 8.19 6.16
CA SER A 112 17.10 9.40 6.51
C SER A 112 15.59 9.19 6.61
N LEU A 113 15.06 8.09 6.05
CA LEU A 113 13.65 7.74 6.12
C LEU A 113 13.43 6.73 7.24
N PHE A 114 12.66 7.12 8.25
CA PHE A 114 12.36 6.29 9.41
C PHE A 114 10.87 6.32 9.76
N HIS A 115 10.43 5.28 10.47
CA HIS A 115 9.03 5.08 10.83
C HIS A 115 8.62 5.94 12.03
N LYS A 116 8.27 7.19 11.76
CA LYS A 116 7.57 8.07 12.71
C LYS A 116 6.05 8.02 12.53
N LYS A 117 5.29 8.43 13.55
CA LYS A 117 3.83 8.50 13.48
C LYS A 117 3.38 9.27 12.23
N GLY A 118 2.43 8.70 11.49
CA GLY A 118 1.91 9.25 10.23
C GLY A 118 2.73 8.90 8.98
N ALA A 119 3.90 8.26 9.11
CA ALA A 119 4.67 7.83 7.94
C ALA A 119 3.90 6.79 7.13
N LEU A 120 3.81 7.00 5.82
CA LEU A 120 3.30 6.05 4.83
C LEU A 120 4.46 5.22 4.29
N ALA A 121 4.34 3.89 4.35
CA ALA A 121 5.37 2.99 3.84
C ALA A 121 4.76 1.77 3.15
N ALA A 122 5.49 1.21 2.18
CA ALA A 122 5.05 0.01 1.48
C ALA A 122 5.24 -1.24 2.35
N ALA A 123 4.24 -2.12 2.34
CA ALA A 123 4.30 -3.40 3.02
C ALA A 123 5.21 -4.36 2.26
N ARG A 124 5.82 -5.31 2.97
CA ARG A 124 6.63 -6.37 2.39
C ARG A 124 6.67 -7.59 3.30
N GLN A 125 7.01 -8.74 2.73
CA GLN A 125 7.33 -9.93 3.51
C GLN A 125 8.63 -9.73 4.31
N GLY A 126 8.79 -10.52 5.38
CA GLY A 126 9.98 -10.50 6.22
C GLY A 126 11.23 -10.97 5.48
N ASP A 127 12.40 -10.48 5.91
CA ASP A 127 13.68 -10.64 5.22
C ASP A 127 14.07 -12.11 4.98
N ASN A 128 13.66 -13.04 5.86
CA ASN A 128 13.94 -14.47 5.72
C ASN A 128 13.29 -15.09 4.48
N VAL A 129 12.15 -14.54 4.03
CA VAL A 129 11.41 -15.00 2.84
C VAL A 129 11.64 -14.06 1.66
N ASN A 130 11.95 -12.79 1.93
CA ASN A 130 12.16 -11.73 0.94
C ASN A 130 13.53 -11.05 1.18
N PRO A 131 14.63 -11.73 0.83
CA PRO A 131 16.00 -11.24 1.10
C PRO A 131 16.34 -9.98 0.29
N GLU A 132 15.76 -9.82 -0.90
CA GLU A 132 15.87 -8.60 -1.71
C GLU A 132 15.04 -7.44 -1.16
N ARG A 133 14.24 -7.67 -0.10
CA ARG A 133 13.39 -6.68 0.57
C ARG A 133 12.44 -5.95 -0.37
N ARG A 134 12.01 -6.61 -1.43
CA ARG A 134 11.08 -6.06 -2.42
C ARG A 134 9.75 -5.69 -1.76
N SER A 135 9.18 -4.58 -2.16
CA SER A 135 7.89 -4.11 -1.62
C SER A 135 6.72 -4.73 -2.38
N SER A 136 5.59 -4.88 -1.69
CA SER A 136 4.31 -5.14 -2.34
C SER A 136 4.00 -4.05 -3.35
N GLY A 137 3.42 -4.44 -4.49
CA GLY A 137 3.04 -3.50 -5.54
C GLY A 137 1.91 -2.55 -5.13
N SER A 138 1.05 -2.90 -4.16
CA SER A 138 -0.08 -2.06 -3.74
C SER A 138 -0.31 -1.97 -2.24
N GLN A 139 0.18 -2.93 -1.44
CA GLN A 139 -0.05 -2.90 0.00
C GLN A 139 0.85 -1.88 0.68
N PHE A 140 0.26 -1.11 1.59
CA PHE A 140 0.93 -0.06 2.34
C PHE A 140 0.43 -0.03 3.78
N TYR A 141 1.18 0.63 4.66
CA TYR A 141 0.76 0.90 6.02
C TYR A 141 1.07 2.34 6.42
N ILE A 142 0.27 2.85 7.36
CA ILE A 142 0.46 4.13 8.03
C ILE A 142 0.87 3.85 9.46
N VAL A 143 2.00 4.42 9.87
CA VAL A 143 2.55 4.21 11.22
C VAL A 143 1.69 4.92 12.25
N GLN A 144 1.22 4.17 13.26
CA GLN A 144 0.68 4.75 14.49
C GLN A 144 1.81 4.96 15.50
N GLY A 145 2.66 3.94 15.65
CA GLY A 145 3.82 3.95 16.55
C GLY A 145 3.47 4.08 18.03
N ARG A 146 4.52 4.24 18.84
CA ARG A 146 4.44 4.54 20.28
C ARG A 146 5.39 5.68 20.62
N THR A 147 5.11 6.37 21.72
CA THR A 147 6.03 7.36 22.27
C THR A 147 7.19 6.65 22.96
N PHE A 148 8.40 7.16 22.77
CA PHE A 148 9.60 6.72 23.46
C PHE A 148 10.09 7.85 24.35
N THR A 149 10.63 7.52 25.52
CA THR A 149 11.40 8.48 26.32
C THR A 149 12.80 8.65 25.73
N ASP A 150 13.49 9.74 26.08
CA ASP A 150 14.86 10.00 25.59
C ASP A 150 15.81 8.84 25.90
N ALA A 151 15.77 8.31 27.13
CA ALA A 151 16.56 7.15 27.52
C ALA A 151 16.25 5.88 26.70
N GLN A 152 14.97 5.67 26.33
CA GLN A 152 14.59 4.56 25.45
C GLN A 152 15.08 4.80 24.02
N MET A 153 15.06 6.05 23.55
CA MET A 153 15.54 6.40 22.23
C MET A 153 17.05 6.18 22.13
N ASP A 154 17.83 6.70 23.09
CA ASP A 154 19.28 6.49 23.16
C ASP A 154 19.63 5.00 23.14
N SER A 155 18.89 4.18 23.91
CA SER A 155 19.08 2.73 23.91
C SER A 155 18.83 2.10 22.53
N ILE A 156 17.79 2.52 21.81
CA ILE A 156 17.47 2.01 20.47
C ILE A 156 18.53 2.43 19.45
N GLU A 157 18.99 3.66 19.52
CA GLU A 157 20.01 4.18 18.61
C GLU A 157 21.30 3.38 18.72
N VAL A 158 21.73 3.06 19.94
CA VAL A 158 22.91 2.22 20.19
C VAL A 158 22.67 0.76 19.78
N THR A 159 21.61 0.13 20.29
CA THR A 159 21.44 -1.32 20.19
C THR A 159 20.90 -1.79 18.84
N ARG A 160 20.03 -1.01 18.20
CA ARG A 160 19.31 -1.39 16.98
C ARG A 160 19.76 -0.59 15.76
N LEU A 161 20.15 0.67 15.94
CA LEU A 161 20.57 1.53 14.84
C LEU A 161 22.09 1.70 14.74
N GLN A 162 22.86 0.92 15.51
CA GLN A 162 24.33 0.88 15.46
C GLN A 162 24.97 2.26 15.67
N GLY A 163 24.43 3.03 16.61
CA GLY A 163 24.88 4.39 16.95
C GLY A 163 24.29 5.50 16.08
N ARG A 164 23.47 5.17 15.07
CA ARG A 164 22.80 6.18 14.24
C ARG A 164 21.72 6.90 15.03
N LYS A 165 21.85 8.23 15.12
CA LYS A 165 20.84 9.12 15.71
C LYS A 165 19.63 9.30 14.80
N ILE A 166 18.43 9.27 15.38
CA ILE A 166 17.18 9.66 14.71
C ILE A 166 17.03 11.18 14.88
N PRO A 167 16.79 11.93 13.80
CA PRO A 167 16.61 13.38 13.86
C PRO A 167 15.30 13.79 14.54
#